data_AF-A0A1N7FGY0-F1
#
_entry.id   AF-A0A1N7FGY0-F1
#
_cell.length_a   1.000
_cell.length_b   1.000
_cell.length_c   1.000
_cell.angle_alpha   90.00
_cell.angle_beta   90.00
_cell.angle_gamma   90.00
#
_symmetry.space_group_name_H-M   'P 1'
#
loop_
_entity.id
_entity.type
_entity.pdbx_description
1 polymer ?
#
loop_
_entity_poly.entity_id
_entity_poly.type
_entity_poly.pdbx_seq_one_letter_code
_entity_poly.pdbx_strand_id
1 'polypeptide(L)'
;MPRNTETIDLREEADRIDSELDEIAEKVARLNDEADEDDEDDANAELVGEIEESFEKVDQLERELVGVHWALDEWGDNRCGAEKDDGGTCQNPADSCPHHDSVGGTVELTIGGLTTGEFADVQDRTNTARNEKVGWGSDPSVEAAGSIFQAAKGLVDADFLSDDPEFFEKQQLVSNSAPQFKEWLSARVDDLTTPNVDTGNFSERLERAQAKLES
;
A
#
# COMPACT_ATOMS: atom_id res chain seq x y z
N MET A 1 21.26 -2.48 13.08
CA MET A 1 21.15 -1.28 12.26
C MET A 1 19.80 -0.66 12.58
N PRO A 2 19.67 0.68 12.68
CA PRO A 2 18.35 1.30 12.81
C PRO A 2 17.49 0.90 11.61
N ARG A 3 16.20 0.63 11.86
CA ARG A 3 15.21 0.39 10.80
C ARG A 3 14.87 1.70 10.11
N ASN A 4 14.64 1.66 8.80
CA ASN A 4 13.96 2.77 8.11
C ASN A 4 12.50 2.74 8.54
N THR A 5 11.99 3.87 9.01
CA THR A 5 10.59 4.00 9.41
C THR A 5 9.99 5.24 8.79
N GLU A 6 8.71 5.16 8.48
CA GLU A 6 7.90 6.22 7.92
C GLU A 6 6.57 6.28 8.65
N THR A 7 6.16 7.48 9.06
CA THR A 7 4.84 7.74 9.63
C THR A 7 3.99 8.36 8.55
N ILE A 8 2.82 7.77 8.31
CA ILE A 8 1.90 8.11 7.22
C ILE A 8 0.57 8.49 7.86
N ASP A 9 0.08 9.68 7.52
CA ASP A 9 -1.33 10.02 7.71
C ASP A 9 -2.13 9.40 6.56
N LEU A 10 -3.07 8.50 6.88
CA LEU A 10 -3.83 7.78 5.86
C LEU A 10 -4.68 8.69 4.97
N ARG A 11 -5.08 9.87 5.45
CA ARG A 11 -5.84 10.83 4.67
C ARG A 11 -4.93 11.56 3.68
N GLU A 12 -3.78 12.03 4.14
CA GLU A 12 -2.78 12.62 3.24
C GLU A 12 -2.33 11.60 2.18
N GLU A 13 -2.22 10.34 2.55
CA GLU A 13 -1.90 9.26 1.62
C GLU A 13 -3.01 9.01 0.58
N ALA A 14 -4.28 9.05 0.99
CA ALA A 14 -5.41 8.97 0.06
C ALA A 14 -5.36 10.15 -0.94
N ASP A 15 -5.18 11.37 -0.44
CA ASP A 15 -5.08 12.58 -1.25
C ASP A 15 -3.86 12.51 -2.21
N ARG A 16 -2.73 11.95 -1.78
CA ARG A 16 -1.55 11.71 -2.62
C ARG A 16 -1.87 10.74 -3.76
N ILE A 17 -2.49 9.60 -3.45
CA ILE A 17 -2.82 8.57 -4.44
C ILE A 17 -3.83 9.13 -5.47
N ASP A 18 -4.85 9.86 -5.02
CA ASP A 18 -5.85 10.51 -5.87
C ASP A 18 -5.19 11.55 -6.81
N SER A 19 -4.28 12.36 -6.28
CA SER A 19 -3.50 13.32 -7.09
C SER A 19 -2.62 12.62 -8.13
N GLU A 20 -1.99 11.50 -7.79
CA GLU A 20 -1.20 10.71 -8.75
C GLU A 20 -2.06 10.08 -9.85
N LEU A 21 -3.29 9.66 -9.53
CA LEU A 21 -4.24 9.17 -10.53
C LEU A 21 -4.63 10.27 -11.52
N ASP A 22 -4.88 11.49 -11.04
CA ASP A 22 -5.16 12.66 -11.88
C ASP A 22 -3.97 13.00 -12.80
N GLU A 23 -2.75 12.98 -12.27
CA GLU A 23 -1.53 13.21 -13.06
C GLU A 23 -1.35 12.15 -14.17
N ILE A 24 -1.62 10.88 -13.88
CA ILE A 24 -1.57 9.81 -14.89
C ILE A 24 -2.68 9.99 -15.92
N ALA A 25 -3.89 10.40 -15.52
CA ALA A 25 -4.97 10.66 -16.45
C ALA A 25 -4.62 11.80 -17.42
N GLU A 26 -4.02 12.89 -16.94
CA GLU A 26 -3.50 13.97 -17.79
C GLU A 26 -2.37 13.50 -18.71
N LYS A 27 -1.46 12.65 -18.20
CA LYS A 27 -0.36 12.07 -18.98
C LYS A 27 -0.89 11.20 -20.13
N VAL A 28 -1.84 10.30 -19.85
CA VAL A 28 -2.43 9.40 -20.85
C VAL A 28 -3.20 10.21 -21.91
N ALA A 29 -3.94 11.24 -21.50
CA ALA A 29 -4.63 12.11 -22.46
C ALA A 29 -3.63 12.79 -23.43
N ARG A 30 -2.51 13.31 -22.90
CA ARG A 30 -1.45 13.91 -23.73
C ARG A 30 -0.80 12.90 -24.68
N LEU A 31 -0.44 11.71 -24.19
CA LEU A 31 0.18 10.66 -25.02
C LEU A 31 -0.76 10.19 -26.13
N ASN A 32 -2.07 10.12 -25.85
CA ASN A 32 -3.05 9.76 -26.87
C ASN A 32 -3.19 10.85 -27.94
N ASP A 33 -3.21 12.13 -27.54
CA ASP A 33 -3.24 13.25 -28.50
C ASP A 33 -1.98 13.26 -29.40
N GLU A 34 -0.80 12.96 -28.83
CA GLU A 34 0.47 12.85 -29.57
C GLU A 34 0.47 11.67 -30.56
N ALA A 35 -0.04 10.51 -30.13
CA ALA A 35 -0.16 9.33 -30.98
C ALA A 35 -1.14 9.53 -32.16
N ASP A 36 -2.13 10.42 -32.02
CA ASP A 36 -3.06 10.77 -33.10
C ASP A 36 -2.46 11.75 -34.11
N GLU A 37 -1.43 12.52 -33.74
CA GLU A 37 -0.77 13.51 -34.62
C GLU A 37 0.37 12.92 -35.46
N ASP A 38 1.06 11.87 -34.98
CA ASP A 38 2.19 11.26 -35.68
C ASP A 38 1.78 10.09 -36.59
N ASP A 39 1.84 10.32 -37.91
CA ASP A 39 1.62 9.30 -38.96
C ASP A 39 2.80 8.27 -39.08
N GLU A 40 3.82 8.32 -38.20
CA GLU A 40 4.99 7.44 -38.25
C GLU A 40 4.79 6.18 -37.39
N ASP A 41 4.68 5.01 -38.05
CA ASP A 41 4.40 3.71 -37.43
C ASP A 41 5.34 3.32 -36.25
N ASP A 42 6.61 3.75 -36.28
CA ASP A 42 7.61 3.38 -35.27
C ASP A 42 7.52 4.24 -33.99
N ALA A 43 7.16 5.54 -34.09
CA ALA A 43 6.98 6.42 -32.92
C ALA A 43 5.75 6.03 -32.09
N ASN A 44 4.72 5.53 -32.77
CA ASN A 44 3.48 5.08 -32.15
C ASN A 44 3.69 3.86 -31.21
N ALA A 45 4.65 2.97 -31.53
CA ALA A 45 4.91 1.79 -30.71
C ALA A 45 5.46 2.12 -29.31
N GLU A 46 6.30 3.16 -29.20
CA GLU A 46 6.84 3.62 -27.91
C GLU A 46 5.75 4.26 -27.05
N LEU A 47 4.92 5.14 -27.65
CA LEU A 47 3.81 5.79 -26.98
C LEU A 47 2.77 4.78 -26.47
N VAL A 48 2.45 3.76 -27.27
CA VAL A 48 1.55 2.67 -26.85
C VAL A 48 2.10 1.95 -25.62
N GLY A 49 3.40 1.66 -25.58
CA GLY A 49 4.04 1.04 -24.42
C GLY A 49 3.95 1.90 -23.15
N GLU A 50 4.16 3.21 -23.27
CA GLU A 50 4.04 4.14 -22.13
C GLU A 50 2.59 4.29 -21.62
N ILE A 51 1.62 4.23 -22.53
CA ILE A 51 0.19 4.20 -22.20
C ILE A 51 -0.15 2.91 -21.44
N GLU A 52 0.32 1.75 -21.90
CA GLU A 52 0.11 0.46 -21.22
C GLU A 52 0.71 0.46 -19.80
N GLU A 53 1.95 0.94 -19.63
CA GLU A 53 2.58 1.10 -18.31
C GLU A 53 1.76 2.04 -17.39
N SER A 54 1.22 3.12 -17.96
CA SER A 54 0.39 4.06 -17.22
C SER A 54 -0.90 3.40 -16.72
N PHE A 55 -1.53 2.52 -17.50
CA PHE A 55 -2.72 1.77 -17.06
C PHE A 55 -2.40 0.75 -15.97
N GLU A 56 -1.27 0.04 -16.07
CA GLU A 56 -0.82 -0.86 -14.99
C GLU A 56 -0.64 -0.10 -13.67
N LYS A 57 -0.12 1.14 -13.76
CA LYS A 57 0.04 2.01 -12.59
C LYS A 57 -1.29 2.50 -12.02
N VAL A 58 -2.27 2.83 -12.87
CA VAL A 58 -3.64 3.18 -12.43
C VAL A 58 -4.28 2.02 -11.66
N ASP A 59 -4.24 0.81 -12.20
CA ASP A 59 -4.81 -0.38 -11.55
C ASP A 59 -4.17 -0.65 -10.17
N GLN A 60 -2.87 -0.36 -10.03
CA GLN A 60 -2.17 -0.42 -8.74
C GLN A 60 -2.71 0.65 -7.78
N LEU A 61 -2.69 1.92 -8.19
CA LEU A 61 -3.07 3.06 -7.36
C LEU A 61 -4.54 3.01 -6.93
N GLU A 62 -5.46 2.60 -7.80
CA GLU A 62 -6.87 2.42 -7.45
C GLU A 62 -7.04 1.37 -6.35
N ARG A 63 -6.29 0.27 -6.42
CA ARG A 63 -6.34 -0.77 -5.40
C ARG A 63 -5.79 -0.27 -4.07
N GLU A 64 -4.68 0.45 -4.10
CA GLU A 64 -4.11 1.10 -2.93
C GLU A 64 -5.10 2.09 -2.30
N LEU A 65 -5.71 2.96 -3.10
CA LEU A 65 -6.71 3.93 -2.67
C LEU A 65 -7.91 3.25 -1.99
N VAL A 66 -8.44 2.18 -2.58
CA VAL A 66 -9.52 1.38 -1.97
C VAL A 66 -9.10 0.80 -0.62
N GLY A 67 -7.85 0.33 -0.51
CA GLY A 67 -7.29 -0.17 0.74
C GLY A 67 -7.20 0.91 1.81
N VAL A 68 -6.66 2.08 1.46
CA VAL A 68 -6.52 3.23 2.36
C VAL A 68 -7.89 3.77 2.79
N HIS A 69 -8.83 3.90 1.86
CA HIS A 69 -10.20 4.31 2.16
C HIS A 69 -10.91 3.35 3.11
N TRP A 70 -10.71 2.04 2.95
CA TRP A 70 -11.24 1.05 3.89
C TRP A 70 -10.69 1.28 5.31
N ALA A 71 -9.38 1.53 5.44
CA ALA A 71 -8.76 1.79 6.73
C ALA A 71 -9.25 3.09 7.37
N LEU A 72 -9.46 4.14 6.57
CA LEU A 72 -10.08 5.39 7.02
C LEU A 72 -11.53 5.20 7.46
N ASP A 73 -12.33 4.37 6.77
CA ASP A 73 -13.72 4.08 7.19
C ASP A 73 -13.76 3.26 8.49
N GLU A 74 -12.89 2.26 8.61
CA GLU A 74 -12.83 1.37 9.77
C GLU A 74 -12.26 2.08 11.03
N TRP A 75 -11.24 2.93 10.86
CA TRP A 75 -10.48 3.51 11.97
C TRP A 75 -10.56 5.04 12.08
N GLY A 76 -10.84 5.76 11.00
CA GLY A 76 -10.85 7.22 10.92
C GLY A 76 -12.12 7.82 11.50
N ASP A 77 -12.27 7.70 12.82
CA ASP A 77 -13.19 8.41 13.72
C ASP A 77 -14.58 8.81 13.17
N ASN A 78 -15.13 8.04 12.22
CA ASN A 78 -16.51 8.13 11.76
C ASN A 78 -17.48 7.54 12.80
N ARG A 79 -16.94 7.08 13.93
CA ARG A 79 -17.68 6.82 15.17
C ARG A 79 -17.95 8.15 15.89
N CYS A 80 -18.52 9.11 15.18
CA CYS A 80 -19.11 10.30 15.78
C CYS A 80 -20.05 9.89 16.94
N GLY A 81 -19.56 10.00 18.18
CA GLY A 81 -20.36 10.33 19.35
C GLY A 81 -21.53 9.42 19.70
N ALA A 82 -21.52 8.12 19.38
CA ALA A 82 -22.37 7.17 20.09
C ALA A 82 -21.74 6.85 21.46
N GLU A 83 -21.62 7.88 22.31
CA GLU A 83 -21.77 7.66 23.74
C GLU A 83 -23.10 6.92 23.85
N LYS A 84 -23.03 5.61 24.13
CA LYS A 84 -24.21 4.78 24.36
C LYS A 84 -24.79 5.21 25.69
N ASP A 85 -25.38 6.40 25.73
CA ASP A 85 -26.34 6.76 26.74
C ASP A 85 -27.45 5.71 26.66
N ASP A 86 -27.50 4.94 27.72
CA ASP A 86 -28.34 3.80 28.06
C ASP A 86 -29.82 4.04 27.73
N GLY A 87 -30.18 3.91 26.45
CA GLY A 87 -31.57 3.84 25.97
C GLY A 87 -32.02 4.93 25.00
N GLY A 88 -31.14 5.81 24.52
CA GLY A 88 -31.49 6.78 23.47
C GLY A 88 -31.48 6.14 22.08
N THR A 89 -32.58 5.53 21.63
CA THR A 89 -32.72 5.16 20.22
C THR A 89 -32.55 6.41 19.35
N CYS A 90 -31.66 6.37 18.36
CA CYS A 90 -31.56 7.37 17.30
C CYS A 90 -32.86 7.34 16.48
N GLN A 91 -33.92 7.98 16.99
CA GLN A 91 -35.28 7.77 16.52
C GLN A 91 -35.66 8.64 15.32
N ASN A 92 -34.70 9.36 14.72
CA ASN A 92 -34.99 10.15 13.54
C ASN A 92 -33.84 10.14 12.52
N PRO A 93 -33.93 9.37 11.42
CA PRO A 93 -32.97 9.41 10.31
C PRO A 93 -33.02 10.72 9.50
N ALA A 94 -33.92 11.66 9.86
CA ALA A 94 -34.12 12.94 9.19
C ALA A 94 -33.68 14.15 10.02
N ASP A 95 -33.35 13.98 11.31
CA ASP A 95 -32.79 15.08 12.12
C ASP A 95 -31.27 15.11 11.91
N SER A 96 -30.90 15.64 10.75
CA SER A 96 -29.72 16.47 10.53
C SER A 96 -28.49 16.05 11.33
N CYS A 97 -27.76 15.04 10.85
CA CYS A 97 -26.32 15.01 11.09
C CYS A 97 -25.79 16.39 10.63
N PRO A 98 -25.35 17.26 11.55
CA PRO A 98 -24.88 18.58 11.16
C PRO A 98 -23.69 18.37 10.25
N HIS A 99 -23.82 18.82 8.99
CA HIS A 99 -22.80 18.88 7.93
C HIS A 99 -21.64 17.86 8.05
N HIS A 100 -21.58 16.93 7.09
CA HIS A 100 -20.44 16.04 6.75
C HIS A 100 -19.07 16.75 6.57
N ASP A 101 -18.94 18.02 6.96
CA ASP A 101 -17.73 18.83 6.97
C ASP A 101 -16.95 18.72 8.29
N SER A 102 -17.44 17.98 9.30
CA SER A 102 -16.58 17.62 10.45
C SER A 102 -15.57 16.58 9.97
N VAL A 103 -14.45 17.13 9.53
CA VAL A 103 -13.18 16.49 9.19
C VAL A 103 -13.01 15.20 9.99
N GLY A 104 -13.30 14.05 9.36
CA GLY A 104 -13.07 12.73 9.94
C GLY A 104 -11.65 12.65 10.50
N GLY A 105 -11.50 11.96 11.64
CA GLY A 105 -10.24 11.88 12.36
C GLY A 105 -9.09 11.45 11.44
N THR A 106 -7.94 12.08 11.60
CA THR A 106 -6.69 11.64 10.99
C THR A 106 -6.31 10.30 11.63
N VAL A 107 -5.93 9.33 10.81
CA VAL A 107 -5.39 8.04 11.29
C VAL A 107 -3.93 8.02 10.90
N GLU A 108 -3.06 8.11 11.91
CA GLU A 108 -1.63 7.98 11.73
C GLU A 108 -1.21 6.52 11.92
N LEU A 109 -0.33 6.05 11.03
CA LEU A 109 0.34 4.77 11.20
C LEU A 109 1.83 4.91 10.88
N THR A 110 2.65 4.16 11.61
CA THR A 110 4.09 4.08 11.37
C THR A 110 4.45 2.71 10.84
N ILE A 111 5.09 2.69 9.67
CA ILE A 111 5.62 1.49 9.01
C ILE A 111 7.14 1.48 9.14
N GLY A 112 7.72 0.30 9.27
CA GLY A 112 9.15 0.09 9.26
C GLY A 112 9.54 -0.98 8.26
N GLY A 113 10.64 -0.74 7.55
CA GLY A 113 11.31 -1.77 6.76
C GLY A 113 11.84 -2.88 7.67
N LEU A 114 11.84 -4.10 7.15
CA LEU A 114 12.31 -5.28 7.86
C LEU A 114 13.84 -5.32 7.83
N THR A 115 14.44 -5.60 8.99
CA THR A 115 15.86 -5.97 9.02
C THR A 115 16.05 -7.35 8.40
N THR A 116 17.28 -7.68 7.98
CA THR A 116 17.61 -9.02 7.44
C THR A 116 17.20 -10.16 8.37
N GLY A 117 17.29 -9.96 9.70
CA GLY A 117 16.88 -10.96 10.68
C GLY A 117 15.36 -11.12 10.79
N GLU A 118 14.61 -10.03 10.70
CA GLU A 118 13.14 -10.06 10.70
C GLU A 118 12.58 -10.65 9.41
N PHE A 119 13.19 -10.31 8.27
CA PHE A 119 12.84 -10.92 7.00
C PHE A 119 13.06 -12.44 7.02
N ALA A 120 14.18 -12.90 7.59
CA ALA A 120 14.41 -14.33 7.79
C ALA A 120 13.35 -14.98 8.72
N ASP A 121 12.96 -14.32 9.83
CA ASP A 121 11.88 -14.78 10.72
C ASP A 121 10.53 -14.88 9.97
N VAL A 122 10.20 -13.91 9.12
CA VAL A 122 9.00 -13.94 8.26
C VAL A 122 9.04 -15.11 7.29
N GLN A 123 10.18 -15.36 6.63
CA GLN A 123 10.34 -16.49 5.73
C GLN A 123 10.22 -17.84 6.47
N ASP A 124 10.83 -17.98 7.64
CA ASP A 124 10.76 -19.19 8.45
C ASP A 124 9.33 -19.48 8.92
N ARG A 125 8.57 -18.46 9.32
CA ARG A 125 7.15 -18.59 9.69
C ARG A 125 6.28 -18.96 8.49
N THR A 126 6.52 -18.31 7.34
CA THR A 126 5.80 -18.62 6.10
C THR A 126 6.07 -20.05 5.66
N ASN A 127 7.31 -20.52 5.76
CA ASN A 127 7.69 -21.89 5.46
C ASN A 127 7.12 -22.89 6.46
N THR A 128 7.06 -22.56 7.75
CA THR A 128 6.39 -23.36 8.77
C THR A 128 4.90 -23.50 8.47
N ALA A 129 4.20 -22.38 8.22
CA ALA A 129 2.78 -22.37 7.86
C ALA A 129 2.52 -23.13 6.56
N ARG A 130 3.41 -23.00 5.57
CA ARG A 130 3.39 -23.80 4.34
C ARG A 130 3.48 -25.28 4.68
N ASN A 131 4.50 -25.69 5.45
CA ASN A 131 4.80 -27.08 5.84
C ASN A 131 3.65 -27.76 6.62
N GLU A 132 3.01 -27.03 7.53
CA GLU A 132 1.82 -27.52 8.27
C GLU A 132 0.62 -27.77 7.36
N LYS A 133 0.54 -27.06 6.23
CA LYS A 133 -0.51 -27.18 5.23
C LYS A 133 -0.18 -28.16 4.10
N VAL A 134 1.01 -28.80 4.11
CA VAL A 134 1.48 -29.71 3.05
C VAL A 134 0.68 -31.02 3.06
N GLY A 135 -0.45 -30.95 2.35
CA GLY A 135 -1.23 -32.06 1.81
C GLY A 135 -2.09 -31.63 0.61
N TRP A 136 -2.12 -30.34 0.27
CA TRP A 136 -3.07 -29.73 -0.66
C TRP A 136 -2.39 -28.70 -1.59
N GLY A 137 -1.50 -29.13 -2.49
CA GLY A 137 -1.04 -28.33 -3.64
C GLY A 137 -0.43 -26.94 -3.36
N SER A 138 -0.11 -26.20 -4.42
CA SER A 138 0.30 -24.79 -4.34
C SER A 138 -0.93 -23.93 -4.03
N ASP A 139 -1.29 -23.84 -2.75
CA ASP A 139 -2.47 -23.10 -2.31
C ASP A 139 -2.14 -21.59 -2.22
N PRO A 140 -2.87 -20.71 -2.95
CA PRO A 140 -2.69 -19.26 -2.90
C PRO A 140 -2.83 -18.66 -1.49
N SER A 141 -3.44 -19.39 -0.55
CA SER A 141 -3.51 -18.98 0.86
C SER A 141 -2.15 -18.95 1.58
N VAL A 142 -1.11 -19.63 1.07
CA VAL A 142 0.22 -19.61 1.68
C VAL A 142 0.98 -18.33 1.31
N GLU A 143 0.81 -17.82 0.09
CA GLU A 143 1.38 -16.53 -0.32
C GLU A 143 0.73 -15.39 0.46
N ALA A 144 -0.60 -15.44 0.63
CA ALA A 144 -1.33 -14.51 1.48
C ALA A 144 -0.85 -14.53 2.95
N ALA A 145 -0.41 -15.68 3.47
CA ALA A 145 0.14 -15.74 4.82
C ALA A 145 1.48 -14.99 4.92
N GLY A 146 2.32 -15.05 3.89
CA GLY A 146 3.59 -14.34 3.82
C GLY A 146 3.41 -12.83 3.88
N SER A 147 2.50 -12.28 3.06
CA SER A 147 2.19 -10.85 3.07
C SER A 147 1.60 -10.39 4.40
N ILE A 148 0.75 -11.20 5.04
CA ILE A 148 0.23 -10.90 6.39
C ILE A 148 1.37 -10.82 7.41
N PHE A 149 2.30 -11.78 7.41
CA PHE A 149 3.43 -11.77 8.36
C PHE A 149 4.39 -10.59 8.10
N GLN A 150 4.65 -10.27 6.84
CA GLN A 150 5.47 -9.12 6.44
C GLN A 150 4.83 -7.80 6.90
N ALA A 151 3.57 -7.57 6.54
CA ALA A 151 2.82 -6.39 6.93
C ALA A 151 2.72 -6.26 8.47
N ALA A 152 2.43 -7.35 9.19
CA ALA A 152 2.35 -7.34 10.65
C ALA A 152 3.70 -7.06 11.34
N LYS A 153 4.82 -7.52 10.76
CA LYS A 153 6.16 -7.20 11.29
C LYS A 153 6.55 -5.76 11.01
N GLY A 154 6.21 -5.26 9.82
CA GLY A 154 6.55 -3.91 9.41
C GLY A 154 5.67 -2.84 10.05
N LEU A 155 4.46 -3.17 10.50
CA LEU A 155 3.63 -2.26 11.28
C LEU A 155 4.30 -1.95 12.63
N VAL A 156 4.78 -0.73 12.82
CA VAL A 156 5.51 -0.30 14.02
C VAL A 156 4.53 0.17 15.08
N ASP A 157 3.70 1.13 14.71
CA ASP A 157 2.76 1.85 15.57
C ASP A 157 1.55 2.31 14.73
N ALA A 158 0.40 2.51 15.36
CA ALA A 158 -0.79 3.07 14.71
C ALA A 158 -1.84 3.46 15.76
N ASP A 159 -2.67 4.45 15.45
CA ASP A 159 -3.69 4.96 16.38
C ASP A 159 -4.72 3.91 16.84
N PHE A 160 -4.93 2.87 16.02
CA PHE A 160 -5.86 1.78 16.31
C PHE A 160 -5.22 0.59 17.04
N LEU A 161 -3.92 0.64 17.33
CA LEU A 161 -3.22 -0.38 18.10
C LEU A 161 -3.18 -0.03 19.60
N SER A 162 -2.99 -1.04 20.43
CA SER A 162 -2.71 -0.85 21.85
C SER A 162 -1.31 -0.26 22.08
N ASP A 163 -1.08 0.35 23.25
CA ASP A 163 0.26 0.80 23.67
C ASP A 163 1.18 -0.42 23.84
N ASP A 164 2.14 -0.61 22.91
CA ASP A 164 3.05 -1.78 22.79
C ASP A 164 2.36 -3.10 22.37
N PRO A 165 1.83 -3.16 21.13
CA PRO A 165 1.08 -4.30 20.64
C PRO A 165 2.01 -5.48 20.31
N GLU A 166 1.69 -6.66 20.84
CA GLU A 166 2.45 -7.88 20.54
C GLU A 166 2.30 -8.27 19.06
N PHE A 167 3.28 -9.02 18.54
CA PHE A 167 3.25 -9.46 17.14
C PHE A 167 1.96 -10.19 16.75
N PHE A 168 1.41 -11.01 17.65
CA PHE A 168 0.19 -11.77 17.38
C PHE A 168 -1.04 -10.86 17.22
N GLU A 169 -1.09 -9.76 17.99
CA GLU A 169 -2.15 -8.76 17.88
C GLU A 169 -2.08 -8.04 16.53
N LYS A 170 -0.88 -7.60 16.13
CA LYS A 170 -0.63 -7.03 14.79
C LYS A 170 -1.03 -7.99 13.68
N GLN A 171 -0.63 -9.27 13.81
CA GLN A 171 -0.97 -10.31 12.84
C GLN A 171 -2.49 -10.50 12.72
N GLN A 172 -3.20 -10.54 13.84
CA GLN A 172 -4.66 -10.71 13.85
C GLN A 172 -5.36 -9.50 13.21
N LEU A 173 -4.90 -8.29 13.53
CA LEU A 173 -5.41 -7.06 12.93
C LEU A 173 -5.22 -7.06 11.41
N VAL A 174 -3.99 -7.29 10.95
CA VAL A 174 -3.67 -7.36 9.52
C VAL A 174 -4.47 -8.48 8.86
N SER A 175 -4.57 -9.67 9.44
CA SER A 175 -5.35 -10.79 8.87
C SER A 175 -6.83 -10.46 8.70
N ASN A 176 -7.42 -9.65 9.58
CA ASN A 176 -8.83 -9.27 9.51
C ASN A 176 -9.08 -8.07 8.60
N SER A 177 -8.03 -7.38 8.15
CA SER A 177 -8.13 -6.20 7.30
C SER A 177 -8.57 -6.54 5.87
N ALA A 178 -9.04 -5.53 5.12
CA ALA A 178 -9.36 -5.70 3.70
C ALA A 178 -8.13 -6.21 2.90
N PRO A 179 -8.32 -7.09 1.90
CA PRO A 179 -7.22 -7.57 1.04
C PRO A 179 -6.37 -6.45 0.44
N GLN A 180 -7.02 -5.39 -0.05
CA GLN A 180 -6.37 -4.23 -0.66
C GLN A 180 -5.47 -3.49 0.33
N PHE A 181 -5.94 -3.31 1.56
CA PHE A 181 -5.13 -2.68 2.61
C PHE A 181 -3.92 -3.53 3.01
N LYS A 182 -4.07 -4.86 3.05
CA LYS A 182 -2.94 -5.79 3.28
C LYS A 182 -1.89 -5.68 2.19
N GLU A 183 -2.32 -5.62 0.93
CA GLU A 183 -1.43 -5.45 -0.23
C GLU A 183 -0.68 -4.12 -0.16
N TRP A 184 -1.39 -3.02 0.07
CA TRP A 184 -0.79 -1.69 0.26
C TRP A 184 0.22 -1.68 1.42
N LEU A 185 -0.17 -2.19 2.60
CA LEU A 185 0.71 -2.22 3.77
C LEU A 185 1.95 -3.10 3.52
N SER A 186 1.78 -4.24 2.86
CA SER A 186 2.91 -5.12 2.49
C SER A 186 3.85 -4.46 1.48
N ALA A 187 3.31 -3.75 0.49
CA ALA A 187 4.10 -3.01 -0.49
C ALA A 187 4.93 -1.91 0.17
N ARG A 188 4.33 -1.11 1.07
CA ARG A 188 5.05 -0.10 1.85
C ARG A 188 6.17 -0.68 2.71
N VAL A 189 5.94 -1.84 3.33
CA VAL A 189 6.99 -2.54 4.08
C VAL A 189 8.11 -2.99 3.14
N ASP A 190 7.78 -3.50 1.95
CA ASP A 190 8.76 -3.95 0.96
C ASP A 190 9.62 -2.78 0.43
N ASP A 191 9.00 -1.65 0.12
CA ASP A 191 9.67 -0.41 -0.29
C ASP A 191 10.70 0.05 0.75
N LEU A 192 10.32 0.04 2.03
CA LEU A 192 11.22 0.42 3.13
C LEU A 192 12.29 -0.62 3.44
N THR A 193 12.04 -1.89 3.10
CA THR A 193 12.97 -3.01 3.29
C THR A 193 14.03 -3.06 2.20
N THR A 194 13.65 -2.69 0.98
CA THR A 194 14.58 -2.64 -0.15
C THR A 194 15.58 -1.50 0.10
N PRO A 195 16.88 -1.79 0.20
CA PRO A 195 17.86 -0.74 0.38
C PRO A 195 17.73 0.25 -0.78
N ASN A 196 17.53 1.53 -0.48
CA ASN A 196 17.70 2.60 -1.46
C ASN A 196 19.18 2.62 -1.85
N VAL A 197 19.56 1.74 -2.77
CA VAL A 197 20.81 1.81 -3.47
C VAL A 197 20.66 2.96 -4.45
N ASP A 198 20.93 4.18 -3.97
CA ASP A 198 21.19 5.40 -4.75
C ASP A 198 22.34 5.23 -5.78
N THR A 199 22.84 4.01 -5.98
CA THR A 199 23.91 3.67 -6.90
C THR A 199 23.41 3.54 -8.34
N GLY A 200 22.62 4.49 -8.81
CA GLY A 200 22.09 4.52 -10.18
C GLY A 200 21.11 3.39 -10.47
N ASN A 201 20.12 3.69 -11.29
CA ASN A 201 19.29 2.67 -11.92
C ASN A 201 20.18 1.59 -12.56
N PHE A 202 19.66 0.37 -12.71
CA PHE A 202 20.40 -0.74 -13.32
C PHE A 202 21.01 -0.33 -14.68
N SER A 203 20.34 0.55 -15.42
CA SER A 203 20.83 1.21 -16.63
C SER A 203 22.14 1.98 -16.41
N GLU A 204 22.25 2.89 -15.46
CA GLU A 204 23.50 3.60 -15.16
C GLU A 204 24.64 2.64 -14.77
N ARG A 205 24.32 1.55 -14.06
CA ARG A 205 25.32 0.53 -13.71
C ARG A 205 25.75 -0.26 -14.95
N LEU A 206 24.84 -0.53 -15.88
CA LEU A 206 25.11 -1.18 -17.15
C LEU A 206 25.96 -0.29 -18.05
N GLU A 207 25.62 0.99 -18.19
CA GLU A 207 26.39 1.98 -18.95
C GLU A 207 27.80 2.16 -18.39
N ARG A 208 27.94 2.27 -17.06
CA ARG A 208 29.25 2.38 -16.41
C ARG A 208 30.08 1.10 -16.59
N ALA A 209 29.45 -0.06 -16.69
CA ALA A 209 30.13 -1.32 -16.95
C ALA A 209 30.56 -1.45 -18.43
N GLN A 210 29.70 -1.02 -19.37
CA GLN A 210 30.02 -0.97 -20.80
C GLN A 210 31.16 0.01 -21.09
N ALA A 211 31.11 1.23 -20.54
CA ALA A 211 32.17 2.23 -20.69
C ALA A 211 33.54 1.76 -20.16
N LYS A 212 33.55 0.85 -19.18
CA LYS A 212 34.78 0.28 -18.59
C LYS A 212 35.36 -0.90 -19.38
N LEU A 213 34.56 -1.52 -20.25
CA LEU A 213 34.96 -2.60 -21.16
C LEU A 213 35.58 -2.05 -22.45
N GLU A 214 35.22 -0.83 -22.84
CA GLU A 214 35.71 -0.15 -24.04
C GLU A 214 36.99 0.69 -23.80
N SER A 215 37.42 0.87 -22.54
CA SER A 215 38.66 1.58 -22.16
C SER A 215 39.83 0.63 -21.91
#